data_AF-A0A8C1EAC3-F1
#
_entry.id   AF-A0A8C1EAC3-F1
#
_cell.length_a   1.000
_cell.length_b   1.000
_cell.length_c   1.000
_cell.angle_alpha   90.00
_cell.angle_beta   90.00
_cell.angle_gamma   90.00
#
_symmetry.space_group_name_H-M   'P 1'
#
loop_
_entity.id
_entity.type
_entity.pdbx_description
1 polymer ?
#
loop_
_entity_poly.entity_id
_entity_poly.type
_entity_poly.pdbx_seq_one_letter_code
_entity_poly.pdbx_strand_id
1 'polypeptide(L)'
;MISLFEAIERGLIEKGHGIRLLEAQIASGGIIDPKHSHRIDVDVAYQRSYFDEEMNQILKDEGDDTKGFFDPNTEDNLTYLQLKSRCIPDKKTGLVLLPLYDKKKMQQKNSTRKRRVLIVDPESNKEMTVREAYEKKLIDYETFLELSQQECEWEEIVIIAPDGSTSTAIMDMQTGIQYDLKELLAKGVIDQVVFDKYHSGNLTITELAYMITNKTKTLSKPLRSSVHISSMSIKLTPLVETIEEQNPVGAVFDTEKLEKISICDALKRGIIDSITAQRLLEAQACTGGIVSPENGRRISIQEATRLGVLDDEMANRIKPAQKAYIGFEDVKTKRKMSAAEAVKEKWLPYEAGQRFLEFQYLTGGLFDPELGCRRSLEEALQLGWLDMRAAQKLQDTRHHPKTLTCPKTKLRISYKEALEGCMTEENTGVRMLPASTVSSRGISSPYNLSNPGSASGSRSGSRRGSVDYSLSPTSSSKYSSFSYSKTSFSSRSLS
;
A
#
# COMPACT_ATOMS: atom_id res chain seq x y z
N MET A 1 -35.60 -7.12 -3.26
CA MET A 1 -34.65 -6.96 -2.16
C MET A 1 -34.33 -8.35 -1.63
N ILE A 2 -33.06 -8.68 -1.47
CA ILE A 2 -32.60 -10.00 -0.98
C ILE A 2 -31.96 -9.84 0.40
N SER A 3 -31.97 -10.90 1.21
CA SER A 3 -31.32 -10.90 2.51
C SER A 3 -29.80 -10.94 2.36
N LEU A 4 -29.08 -10.62 3.44
CA LEU A 4 -27.63 -10.72 3.44
C LEU A 4 -27.16 -12.17 3.19
N PHE A 5 -27.84 -13.14 3.78
CA PHE A 5 -27.57 -14.56 3.57
C PHE A 5 -27.78 -14.97 2.10
N GLU A 6 -28.89 -14.56 1.48
CA GLU A 6 -29.15 -14.82 0.06
C GLU A 6 -28.09 -14.17 -0.85
N ALA A 7 -27.53 -13.03 -0.46
CA ALA A 7 -26.48 -12.36 -1.20
C ALA A 7 -25.14 -13.12 -1.13
N ILE A 8 -24.84 -13.76 0.01
CA ILE A 8 -23.68 -14.63 0.20
C ILE A 8 -23.80 -15.87 -0.68
N GLU A 9 -24.95 -16.55 -0.63
CA GLU A 9 -25.21 -17.78 -1.42
C GLU A 9 -25.14 -17.54 -2.93
N ARG A 10 -25.52 -16.33 -3.38
CA ARG A 10 -25.45 -15.93 -4.78
C ARG A 10 -24.07 -15.39 -5.20
N GLY A 11 -23.09 -15.36 -4.29
CA GLY A 11 -21.76 -14.81 -4.54
C GLY A 11 -21.74 -13.32 -4.86
N LEU A 12 -22.78 -12.58 -4.45
CA LEU A 12 -22.87 -11.13 -4.63
C LEU A 12 -22.04 -10.38 -3.58
N ILE A 13 -21.74 -11.04 -2.47
CA ILE A 13 -20.86 -10.56 -1.40
C ILE A 13 -19.83 -11.67 -1.11
N GLU A 14 -18.59 -11.26 -0.89
CA GLU A 14 -17.50 -12.16 -0.50
C GLU A 14 -17.83 -12.84 0.84
N LYS A 15 -17.67 -14.17 0.91
CA LYS A 15 -18.20 -15.00 2.00
C LYS A 15 -17.68 -14.56 3.38
N GLY A 16 -16.39 -14.25 3.52
CA GLY A 16 -15.80 -13.79 4.78
C GLY A 16 -16.37 -12.45 5.23
N HIS A 17 -16.54 -11.50 4.32
CA HIS A 17 -17.21 -10.22 4.62
C HIS A 17 -18.67 -10.42 5.04
N GLY A 18 -19.40 -11.29 4.34
CA GLY A 18 -20.80 -11.60 4.64
C GLY A 18 -21.00 -12.23 6.03
N ILE A 19 -20.12 -13.16 6.41
CA ILE A 19 -20.09 -13.81 7.73
C ILE A 19 -19.98 -12.76 8.85
N ARG A 20 -19.05 -11.81 8.74
CA ARG A 20 -18.85 -10.73 9.73
C ARG A 20 -20.07 -9.83 9.89
N LEU A 21 -20.76 -9.54 8.79
CA LEU A 21 -21.98 -8.74 8.81
C LEU A 21 -23.15 -9.51 9.46
N LEU A 22 -23.26 -10.83 9.23
CA LEU A 22 -24.26 -11.68 9.89
C LEU A 22 -24.00 -11.78 11.40
N GLU A 23 -22.74 -11.95 11.81
CA GLU A 23 -22.35 -11.96 13.23
C GLU A 23 -22.75 -10.64 13.92
N ALA A 24 -22.45 -9.50 13.30
CA ALA A 24 -22.85 -8.19 13.81
C ALA A 24 -24.37 -8.03 13.90
N GLN A 25 -25.15 -8.57 12.95
CA GLN A 25 -26.62 -8.55 13.01
C GLN A 25 -27.13 -9.32 14.23
N ILE A 26 -26.65 -10.53 14.45
CA ILE A 26 -27.04 -11.37 15.59
C ILE A 26 -26.66 -10.67 16.90
N ALA A 27 -25.42 -10.20 17.04
CA ALA A 27 -24.93 -9.49 18.22
C ALA A 27 -25.66 -8.15 18.49
N SER A 28 -26.36 -7.60 17.49
CA SER A 28 -27.19 -6.39 17.60
C SER A 28 -28.69 -6.66 17.70
N GLY A 29 -29.12 -7.92 17.86
CA GLY A 29 -30.50 -8.27 18.19
C GLY A 29 -31.28 -9.04 17.14
N GLY A 30 -30.60 -9.70 16.19
CA GLY A 30 -31.23 -10.63 15.24
C GLY A 30 -31.01 -10.30 13.77
N ILE A 31 -31.45 -11.20 12.89
CA ILE A 31 -31.27 -11.14 11.44
C ILE A 31 -32.20 -10.09 10.84
N ILE A 32 -31.72 -9.33 9.85
CA ILE A 32 -32.54 -8.30 9.19
C ILE A 32 -33.43 -8.93 8.12
N ASP A 33 -34.75 -8.72 8.23
CA ASP A 33 -35.70 -8.99 7.15
C ASP A 33 -35.72 -7.79 6.17
N PRO A 34 -35.17 -7.93 4.95
CA PRO A 34 -35.10 -6.83 4.00
C PRO A 34 -36.48 -6.40 3.48
N LYS A 35 -37.48 -7.30 3.45
CA LYS A 35 -38.80 -7.00 2.89
C LYS A 35 -39.66 -6.18 3.86
N HIS A 36 -39.48 -6.41 5.15
CA HIS A 36 -40.31 -5.81 6.19
C HIS A 36 -39.53 -4.84 7.10
N SER A 37 -38.24 -4.62 6.82
CA SER A 37 -37.38 -3.63 7.48
C SER A 37 -37.34 -3.70 9.02
N HIS A 38 -37.37 -4.92 9.57
CA HIS A 38 -37.21 -5.17 11.01
C HIS A 38 -36.28 -6.36 11.25
N ARG A 39 -35.86 -6.54 12.51
CA ARG A 39 -35.07 -7.70 12.93
C ARG A 39 -35.99 -8.85 13.31
N ILE A 40 -35.61 -10.04 12.91
CA ILE A 40 -36.28 -11.29 13.25
C ILE A 40 -35.33 -12.19 14.03
N ASP A 41 -35.89 -13.00 14.92
CA ASP A 41 -35.13 -14.02 15.63
C ASP A 41 -34.56 -15.07 14.67
N VAL A 42 -33.48 -15.71 15.10
CA VAL A 42 -32.76 -16.73 14.33
C VAL A 42 -33.70 -17.86 13.86
N ASP A 43 -34.60 -18.31 14.73
CA ASP A 43 -35.56 -19.39 14.42
C ASP A 43 -36.55 -18.98 13.32
N VAL A 44 -36.99 -17.72 13.32
CA VAL A 44 -37.86 -17.17 12.28
C VAL A 44 -37.08 -16.96 10.97
N ALA A 45 -35.81 -16.60 11.07
CA ALA A 45 -34.92 -16.44 9.91
C ALA A 45 -34.69 -17.78 9.19
N TYR A 46 -34.59 -18.90 9.91
CA TYR A 46 -34.54 -20.25 9.32
C TYR A 46 -35.78 -20.57 8.50
N GLN A 47 -36.97 -20.34 9.07
CA GLN A 47 -38.24 -20.60 8.37
C GLN A 47 -38.41 -19.77 7.10
N ARG A 48 -37.80 -18.58 7.06
CA ARG A 48 -37.85 -17.66 5.91
C ARG A 48 -36.68 -17.81 4.95
N SER A 49 -35.77 -18.77 5.20
CA SER A 49 -34.53 -18.96 4.43
C SER A 49 -33.66 -17.71 4.34
N TYR A 50 -33.73 -16.84 5.35
CA TYR A 50 -32.86 -15.67 5.49
C TYR A 50 -31.61 -15.98 6.30
N PHE A 51 -31.52 -17.19 6.82
CA PHE A 51 -30.39 -17.74 7.56
C PHE A 51 -30.56 -19.27 7.61
N ASP A 52 -29.50 -20.02 7.91
CA ASP A 52 -29.57 -21.47 8.05
C ASP A 52 -28.72 -21.99 9.23
N GLU A 53 -28.92 -23.26 9.58
CA GLU A 53 -28.26 -23.87 10.73
C GLU A 53 -26.76 -24.06 10.48
N GLU A 54 -26.34 -24.33 9.24
CA GLU A 54 -24.93 -24.46 8.87
C GLU A 54 -24.17 -23.15 9.12
N MET A 55 -24.68 -22.02 8.62
CA MET A 55 -24.10 -20.71 8.88
C MET A 55 -24.11 -20.36 10.37
N ASN A 56 -25.15 -20.74 11.11
CA ASN A 56 -25.19 -20.52 12.56
C ASN A 56 -24.08 -21.27 13.30
N GLN A 57 -23.71 -22.48 12.85
CA GLN A 57 -22.58 -23.19 13.43
C GLN A 57 -21.25 -22.51 13.10
N ILE A 58 -21.09 -22.01 11.86
CA ILE A 58 -19.90 -21.24 11.45
C ILE A 58 -19.74 -19.99 12.33
N LEU A 59 -20.84 -19.30 12.66
CA LEU A 59 -20.79 -18.10 13.50
C LEU A 59 -20.53 -18.38 14.98
N LYS A 60 -20.80 -19.60 15.46
CA LYS A 60 -20.49 -20.03 16.83
C LYS A 60 -19.04 -20.46 16.98
N ASP A 61 -18.37 -20.82 15.90
CA ASP A 61 -16.96 -21.13 15.91
C ASP A 61 -16.14 -19.83 16.06
N GLU A 62 -15.29 -19.76 17.08
CA GLU A 62 -14.43 -18.60 17.36
C GLU A 62 -13.16 -18.58 16.47
N GLY A 63 -13.30 -19.04 15.23
CA GLY A 63 -12.26 -19.04 14.20
C GLY A 63 -11.90 -17.64 13.69
N ASP A 64 -10.89 -17.56 12.83
CA ASP A 64 -10.40 -16.29 12.26
C ASP A 64 -11.47 -15.57 11.41
N ASP A 65 -12.37 -16.34 10.79
CA ASP A 65 -13.41 -15.81 9.90
C ASP A 65 -14.47 -14.96 10.65
N THR A 66 -14.70 -15.23 11.94
CA THR A 66 -15.67 -14.49 12.78
C THR A 66 -15.04 -13.31 13.54
N LYS A 67 -13.71 -13.29 13.71
CA LYS A 67 -12.93 -12.22 14.37
C LYS A 67 -12.59 -11.07 13.42
N GLY A 68 -13.61 -10.46 12.83
CA GLY A 68 -13.46 -9.42 11.83
C GLY A 68 -13.26 -7.98 12.35
N PHE A 69 -13.40 -7.74 13.66
CA PHE A 69 -13.49 -6.40 14.23
C PHE A 69 -12.25 -6.05 15.06
N PHE A 70 -11.66 -4.88 14.81
CA PHE A 70 -10.41 -4.46 15.44
C PHE A 70 -10.67 -3.59 16.68
N ASP A 71 -10.03 -3.91 17.81
CA ASP A 71 -10.00 -3.03 18.99
C ASP A 71 -8.79 -2.07 18.92
N PRO A 72 -8.97 -0.75 18.79
CA PRO A 72 -7.87 0.21 18.74
C PRO A 72 -7.05 0.35 20.04
N ASN A 73 -7.53 -0.15 21.17
CA ASN A 73 -6.80 -0.08 22.45
C ASN A 73 -5.82 -1.24 22.64
N THR A 74 -6.26 -2.47 22.32
CA THR A 74 -5.44 -3.68 22.49
C THR A 74 -4.83 -4.18 21.18
N GLU A 75 -5.29 -3.66 20.04
CA GLU A 75 -4.89 -4.05 18.68
C GLU A 75 -5.25 -5.50 18.32
N ASP A 76 -6.20 -6.09 19.06
CA ASP A 76 -6.71 -7.45 18.82
C ASP A 76 -7.84 -7.48 17.78
N ASN A 77 -7.92 -8.59 17.06
CA ASN A 77 -9.08 -8.93 16.24
C ASN A 77 -10.10 -9.72 17.07
N LEU A 78 -11.33 -9.22 17.13
CA LEU A 78 -12.41 -9.69 17.98
C LEU A 78 -13.68 -9.94 17.16
N THR A 79 -14.62 -10.69 17.73
CA THR A 79 -16.01 -10.71 17.24
C THR A 79 -16.71 -9.40 17.58
N TYR A 80 -17.79 -9.04 16.89
CA TYR A 80 -18.54 -7.82 17.22
C TYR A 80 -19.11 -7.88 18.63
N LEU A 81 -19.55 -9.06 19.09
CA LEU A 81 -20.02 -9.24 20.46
C LEU A 81 -18.92 -8.93 21.49
N GLN A 82 -17.69 -9.39 21.27
CA GLN A 82 -16.53 -9.11 22.12
C GLN A 82 -16.12 -7.63 22.08
N LEU A 83 -16.19 -6.98 20.92
CA LEU A 83 -15.90 -5.54 20.83
C LEU A 83 -17.00 -4.72 21.53
N LYS A 84 -18.26 -5.10 21.33
CA LYS A 84 -19.43 -4.44 21.96
C LYS A 84 -19.41 -4.56 23.48
N SER A 85 -18.89 -5.65 24.05
CA SER A 85 -18.75 -5.80 25.51
C SER A 85 -17.71 -4.85 26.13
N ARG A 86 -16.77 -4.33 25.32
CA ARG A 86 -15.79 -3.31 25.72
C ARG A 86 -16.34 -1.88 25.63
N CYS A 87 -17.52 -1.70 25.03
CA CYS A 87 -18.16 -0.39 24.91
C CYS A 87 -18.95 -0.01 26.15
N ILE A 88 -19.09 1.31 26.36
CA ILE A 88 -19.86 1.92 27.42
C ILE A 88 -21.14 2.57 26.86
N PRO A 89 -22.31 2.36 27.47
CA PRO A 89 -23.53 3.03 27.04
C PRO A 89 -23.52 4.49 27.50
N ASP A 90 -23.76 5.42 26.57
CA ASP A 90 -24.02 6.82 26.90
C ASP A 90 -25.45 6.96 27.41
N LYS A 91 -25.58 7.35 28.69
CA LYS A 91 -26.87 7.49 29.38
C LYS A 91 -27.79 8.54 28.76
N LYS A 92 -27.25 9.52 28.01
CA LYS A 92 -28.04 10.60 27.40
C LYS A 92 -28.59 10.22 26.03
N THR A 93 -27.77 9.63 25.17
CA THR A 93 -28.15 9.32 23.79
C THR A 93 -28.56 7.87 23.58
N GLY A 94 -28.25 6.97 24.52
CA GLY A 94 -28.42 5.53 24.37
C GLY A 94 -27.42 4.88 23.40
N LEU A 95 -26.44 5.64 22.90
CA LEU A 95 -25.38 5.13 22.03
C LEU A 95 -24.40 4.25 22.81
N VAL A 96 -23.84 3.25 22.14
CA VAL A 96 -22.82 2.35 22.69
C VAL A 96 -21.46 2.82 22.19
N LEU A 97 -20.63 3.34 23.09
CA LEU A 97 -19.38 4.03 22.76
C LEU A 97 -18.16 3.18 23.10
N LEU A 98 -17.22 3.00 22.17
CA LEU A 98 -15.93 2.36 22.44
C LEU A 98 -14.96 3.40 23.04
N PRO A 99 -14.51 3.25 24.31
CA PRO A 99 -13.54 4.17 24.90
C PRO A 99 -12.17 4.03 24.22
N LEU A 100 -11.44 5.14 24.06
CA LEU A 100 -10.10 5.16 23.48
C LEU A 100 -9.11 5.80 24.48
N TYR A 101 -7.96 5.15 24.72
CA TYR A 101 -6.93 5.65 25.64
C TYR A 101 -5.72 6.22 24.90
N ASP A 102 -5.26 7.41 25.31
CA ASP A 102 -4.12 8.10 24.71
C ASP A 102 -2.79 7.65 25.36
N LYS A 103 -2.00 6.84 24.64
CA LYS A 103 -0.73 6.25 25.12
C LYS A 103 0.30 7.32 25.58
N LYS A 104 0.16 8.59 25.15
CA LYS A 104 1.10 9.69 25.48
C LYS A 104 0.98 10.25 26.90
N LYS A 105 -0.13 10.03 27.62
CA LYS A 105 -0.36 10.63 28.95
C LYS A 105 0.21 9.82 30.13
N MET A 106 0.78 8.64 29.90
CA MET A 106 1.21 7.72 30.97
C MET A 106 2.73 7.67 31.22
N GLN A 107 3.51 8.61 30.69
CA GLN A 107 4.97 8.64 30.83
C GLN A 107 5.43 9.79 31.73
N GLN A 108 6.21 9.48 32.78
CA GLN A 108 6.85 10.49 33.64
C GLN A 108 8.34 10.61 33.25
N LYS A 109 8.79 11.84 32.94
CA LYS A 109 10.13 12.17 32.43
C LYS A 109 11.04 12.57 33.59
N ASN A 110 12.13 11.83 33.82
CA ASN A 110 12.99 12.05 35.00
C ASN A 110 14.40 12.56 34.67
N SER A 111 14.89 12.48 33.42
CA SER A 111 16.22 13.05 33.07
C SER A 111 16.42 13.16 31.56
N THR A 112 16.73 14.38 31.07
CA THR A 112 17.17 14.61 29.68
C THR A 112 18.69 14.76 29.65
N ARG A 113 19.40 13.91 28.90
CA ARG A 113 20.85 14.03 28.71
C ARG A 113 21.24 13.87 27.25
N LYS A 114 22.16 14.72 26.79
CA LYS A 114 22.61 14.81 25.40
C LYS A 114 24.01 14.21 25.27
N ARG A 115 24.21 13.25 24.36
CA ARG A 115 25.54 12.84 23.91
C ARG A 115 25.92 13.75 22.74
N ARG A 116 26.97 14.56 22.92
CA ARG A 116 27.51 15.44 21.88
C ARG A 116 28.90 14.97 21.49
N VAL A 117 29.21 15.00 20.21
CA VAL A 117 30.57 14.80 19.72
C VAL A 117 31.30 16.14 19.87
N LEU A 118 32.44 16.14 20.57
CA LEU A 118 33.26 17.33 20.75
C LEU A 118 34.37 17.33 19.70
N ILE A 119 34.35 18.31 18.80
CA ILE A 119 35.45 18.55 17.86
C ILE A 119 36.15 19.84 18.30
N VAL A 120 37.49 19.84 18.29
CA VAL A 120 38.29 21.03 18.63
C VAL A 120 38.94 21.54 17.36
N ASP A 121 38.80 22.84 17.12
CA ASP A 121 39.50 23.54 16.04
C ASP A 121 41.02 23.42 16.22
N PRO A 122 41.76 22.85 15.26
CA PRO A 122 43.21 22.76 15.36
C PRO A 122 43.91 24.12 15.41
N GLU A 123 43.33 25.16 14.80
CA GLU A 123 43.96 26.48 14.69
C GLU A 123 43.57 27.39 15.86
N SER A 124 42.31 27.33 16.29
CA SER A 124 41.80 28.22 17.35
C SER A 124 41.74 27.58 18.73
N ASN A 125 41.96 26.26 18.81
CA ASN A 125 41.87 25.43 20.03
C ASN A 125 40.53 25.60 20.77
N LYS A 126 39.47 25.96 20.04
CA LYS A 126 38.10 26.11 20.55
C LYS A 126 37.23 24.94 20.12
N GLU A 127 36.30 24.57 20.98
CA GLU A 127 35.26 23.59 20.67
C GLU A 127 34.39 24.06 19.50
N MET A 128 34.01 23.13 18.63
CA MET A 128 33.10 23.31 17.52
C MET A 128 32.22 22.07 17.33
N THR A 129 31.08 22.26 16.69
CA THR A 129 30.12 21.21 16.34
C THR A 129 30.61 20.37 15.16
N VAL A 130 30.05 19.15 15.00
CA VAL A 130 30.31 18.28 13.85
C VAL A 130 30.02 18.99 12.52
N ARG A 131 28.96 19.81 12.50
CA ARG A 131 28.59 20.63 11.34
C ARG A 131 29.60 21.73 11.05
N GLU A 132 30.05 22.47 12.06
CA GLU A 132 31.06 23.51 11.89
C GLU A 132 32.39 22.93 11.39
N ALA A 133 32.75 21.72 11.85
CA ALA A 133 33.93 21.01 11.35
C ALA A 133 33.81 20.64 9.87
N TYR A 134 32.63 20.20 9.43
CA TYR A 134 32.35 19.91 8.02
C TYR A 134 32.34 21.17 7.15
N GLU A 135 31.70 22.24 7.61
CA GLU A 135 31.65 23.53 6.90
C GLU A 135 33.05 24.16 6.76
N LYS A 136 33.91 23.97 7.76
CA LYS A 136 35.34 24.33 7.71
C LYS A 136 36.21 23.37 6.91
N LYS A 137 35.64 22.28 6.36
CA LYS A 137 36.34 21.21 5.64
C LYS A 137 37.44 20.52 6.45
N LEU A 138 37.31 20.53 7.78
CA LEU A 138 38.21 19.81 8.70
C LEU A 138 37.91 18.31 8.74
N ILE A 139 36.67 17.94 8.42
CA ILE A 139 36.22 16.55 8.25
C ILE A 139 35.54 16.40 6.88
N ASP A 140 35.66 15.23 6.27
CA ASP A 140 34.95 14.91 5.04
C ASP A 140 33.46 14.62 5.29
N TYR A 141 32.69 14.50 4.20
CA TYR A 141 31.25 14.31 4.28
C TYR A 141 30.86 12.96 4.91
N GLU A 142 31.69 11.94 4.74
CA GLU A 142 31.45 10.60 5.29
C GLU A 142 31.65 10.60 6.81
N THR A 143 32.74 11.22 7.28
CA THR A 143 33.03 11.47 8.69
C THR A 143 31.98 12.38 9.34
N PHE A 144 31.48 13.39 8.62
CA PHE A 144 30.36 14.22 9.09
C PHE A 144 29.11 13.37 9.34
N LEU A 145 28.73 12.51 8.39
CA LEU A 145 27.60 11.60 8.52
C LEU A 145 27.78 10.64 9.70
N GLU A 146 28.97 10.05 9.85
CA GLU A 146 29.28 9.15 10.96
C GLU A 146 29.20 9.84 12.33
N LEU A 147 29.79 11.03 12.48
CA LEU A 147 29.81 11.75 13.74
C LEU A 147 28.44 12.35 14.08
N SER A 148 27.68 12.82 13.08
CA SER A 148 26.30 13.30 13.29
C SER A 148 25.35 12.17 13.69
N GLN A 149 25.58 10.93 13.25
CA GLN A 149 24.81 9.76 13.71
C GLN A 149 25.13 9.35 15.15
N GLN A 150 26.25 9.82 15.72
CA GLN A 150 26.64 9.54 17.10
C GLN A 150 26.12 10.58 18.11
N GLU A 151 25.61 11.71 17.61
CA GLU A 151 24.90 12.70 18.41
C GLU A 151 23.48 12.21 18.67
N CYS A 152 23.24 11.63 19.86
CA CYS A 152 21.91 11.14 20.24
C CYS A 152 21.48 11.72 21.58
N GLU A 153 20.19 12.05 21.68
CA GLU A 153 19.55 12.47 22.91
C GLU A 153 18.81 11.28 23.51
N TRP A 154 19.20 10.86 24.73
CA TRP A 154 18.55 9.75 25.42
C TRP A 154 17.80 10.27 26.64
N GLU A 155 16.57 9.80 26.83
CA GLU A 155 15.72 10.15 27.95
C GLU A 155 15.37 8.90 28.76
N GLU A 156 15.52 8.96 30.08
CA GLU A 156 14.96 7.93 30.96
C GLU A 156 13.50 8.25 31.25
N ILE A 157 12.64 7.27 31.03
CA ILE A 157 11.22 7.33 31.32
C ILE A 157 10.80 6.19 32.23
N VAL A 158 9.86 6.48 33.11
CA VAL A 158 9.18 5.45 33.89
C VAL A 158 7.83 5.16 33.23
N ILE A 159 7.65 3.92 32.82
CA ILE A 159 6.40 3.39 32.30
C ILE A 159 5.58 2.90 33.50
N ILE A 160 4.36 3.39 33.63
CA ILE A 160 3.39 2.90 34.61
C ILE A 160 2.39 2.03 33.85
N ALA A 161 2.39 0.73 34.10
CA ALA A 161 1.44 -0.20 33.50
C ALA A 161 0.05 -0.04 34.12
N PRO A 162 -1.03 -0.48 33.44
CA PRO A 162 -2.41 -0.34 33.92
C PRO A 162 -2.69 -1.06 35.26
N ASP A 163 -1.87 -2.03 35.62
CA ASP A 163 -1.91 -2.76 36.90
C ASP A 163 -1.23 -2.01 38.06
N GLY A 164 -0.67 -0.82 37.79
CA GLY A 164 0.07 0.00 38.74
C GLY A 164 1.54 -0.37 38.88
N SER A 165 2.05 -1.35 38.13
CA SER A 165 3.47 -1.70 38.13
C SER A 165 4.30 -0.66 37.36
N THR A 166 5.51 -0.38 37.84
CA THR A 166 6.44 0.55 37.18
C THR A 166 7.58 -0.21 36.50
N SER A 167 7.93 0.22 35.29
CA SER A 167 9.10 -0.26 34.55
C SER A 167 9.94 0.92 34.08
N THR A 168 11.25 0.80 34.17
CA THR A 168 12.18 1.83 33.70
C THR A 168 12.53 1.54 32.24
N ALA A 169 12.43 2.55 31.39
CA ALA A 169 12.80 2.47 29.99
C ALA A 169 13.66 3.67 29.58
N ILE A 170 14.49 3.45 28.57
CA ILE A 170 15.25 4.53 27.95
C ILE A 170 14.69 4.78 26.55
N MET A 171 14.57 6.04 26.16
CA MET A 171 14.06 6.46 24.86
C MET A 171 15.16 7.19 24.11
N ASP A 172 15.41 6.77 22.88
CA ASP A 172 16.19 7.55 21.94
C ASP A 172 15.27 8.63 21.36
N MET A 173 15.56 9.90 21.64
CA MET A 173 14.74 11.05 21.25
C MET A 173 14.87 11.39 19.76
N GLN A 174 15.87 10.87 19.06
CA GLN A 174 16.03 11.05 17.61
C GLN A 174 15.18 10.06 16.83
N THR A 175 15.15 8.80 17.28
CA THR A 175 14.37 7.73 16.63
C THR A 175 12.99 7.52 17.25
N GLY A 176 12.75 8.05 18.45
CA GLY A 176 11.56 7.79 19.25
C GLY A 176 11.45 6.36 19.76
N ILE A 177 12.50 5.54 19.58
CA ILE A 177 12.48 4.13 20.01
C ILE A 177 12.62 4.07 21.51
N GLN A 178 11.68 3.40 22.13
CA GLN A 178 11.66 3.12 23.56
C GLN A 178 12.18 1.70 23.82
N TYR A 179 13.09 1.58 24.78
CA TYR A 179 13.68 0.33 25.21
C TYR A 179 13.32 0.07 26.67
N ASP A 180 12.36 -0.84 26.90
CA ASP A 180 12.00 -1.31 28.24
C ASP A 180 13.12 -2.22 28.79
N LEU A 181 13.66 -1.88 29.96
CA LEU A 181 14.79 -2.62 30.54
C LEU A 181 14.42 -4.04 30.96
N LYS A 182 13.18 -4.28 31.42
CA LYS A 182 12.72 -5.63 31.75
C LYS A 182 12.58 -6.48 30.49
N GLU A 183 12.12 -5.87 29.39
CA GLU A 183 12.01 -6.55 28.10
C GLU A 183 13.39 -6.86 27.51
N LEU A 184 14.34 -5.93 27.60
CA LEU A 184 15.72 -6.14 27.14
C LEU A 184 16.42 -7.25 27.91
N LEU A 185 16.13 -7.39 29.21
CA LEU A 185 16.63 -8.48 30.05
C LEU A 185 15.99 -9.82 29.62
N ALA A 186 14.68 -9.86 29.40
CA ALA A 186 13.97 -11.06 28.94
C ALA A 186 14.46 -11.52 27.55
N LYS A 187 14.78 -10.57 26.66
CA LYS A 187 15.35 -10.83 25.33
C LYS A 187 16.86 -11.13 25.35
N GLY A 188 17.50 -11.08 26.52
CA GLY A 188 18.94 -11.33 26.68
C GLY A 188 19.85 -10.28 26.01
N VAL A 189 19.31 -9.12 25.65
CA VAL A 189 20.10 -8.00 25.08
C VAL A 189 21.01 -7.41 26.17
N ILE A 190 20.47 -7.27 27.38
CA ILE A 190 21.24 -6.95 28.59
C ILE A 190 21.21 -8.15 29.55
N ASP A 191 22.26 -8.31 30.34
CA ASP A 191 22.30 -9.33 31.38
C ASP A 191 21.89 -8.72 32.74
N GLN A 192 21.66 -9.59 33.73
CA GLN A 192 21.25 -9.18 35.08
C GLN A 192 22.28 -8.23 35.71
N VAL A 193 23.58 -8.42 35.41
CA VAL A 193 24.66 -7.60 35.96
C VAL A 193 24.58 -6.16 35.43
N VAL A 194 24.32 -5.97 34.15
CA VAL A 194 24.11 -4.65 33.52
C VAL A 194 22.84 -3.99 34.07
N PHE A 195 21.76 -4.77 34.23
CA PHE A 195 20.50 -4.29 34.79
C PHE A 195 20.66 -3.77 36.23
N ASP A 196 21.35 -4.54 37.09
CA ASP A 196 21.58 -4.20 38.49
C ASP A 196 22.53 -3.00 38.63
N LYS A 197 23.57 -2.91 37.79
CA LYS A 197 24.48 -1.76 37.76
C LYS A 197 23.78 -0.47 37.37
N TYR A 198 22.86 -0.54 36.41
CA TYR A 198 22.03 0.60 36.01
C TYR A 198 21.11 1.06 37.14
N HIS A 199 20.37 0.12 37.75
CA HIS A 199 19.46 0.43 38.87
C HIS A 199 20.19 0.94 40.12
N SER A 200 21.44 0.52 40.33
CA SER A 200 22.28 1.00 41.44
C SER A 200 22.95 2.35 41.14
N GLY A 201 22.74 2.95 39.96
CA GLY A 201 23.38 4.20 39.53
C GLY A 201 24.86 4.07 39.17
N ASN A 202 25.39 2.84 39.11
CA ASN A 202 26.79 2.54 38.78
C ASN A 202 27.04 2.43 37.26
N LEU A 203 25.99 2.56 36.46
CA LEU A 203 26.05 2.58 35.00
C LEU A 203 25.21 3.76 34.51
N THR A 204 25.78 4.59 33.66
CA THR A 204 25.08 5.76 33.11
C THR A 204 24.15 5.37 31.96
N ILE A 205 23.12 6.18 31.71
CA ILE A 205 22.21 6.01 30.55
C ILE A 205 22.97 5.95 29.22
N THR A 206 24.07 6.70 29.09
CA THR A 206 24.90 6.74 27.88
C THR A 206 25.64 5.41 27.67
N GLU A 207 26.19 4.82 28.73
CA GLU A 207 26.89 3.53 28.65
C GLU A 207 25.90 2.40 28.35
N LEU A 208 24.71 2.45 28.96
CA LEU A 208 23.62 1.52 28.69
C LEU A 208 23.13 1.63 27.23
N ALA A 209 22.89 2.85 26.74
CA ALA A 209 22.49 3.11 25.35
C ALA A 209 23.52 2.59 24.34
N TYR A 210 24.81 2.80 24.62
CA TYR A 210 25.90 2.29 23.79
C TYR A 210 25.91 0.76 23.73
N MET A 211 25.70 0.09 24.87
CA MET A 211 25.61 -1.38 24.92
C MET A 211 24.41 -1.92 24.14
N ILE A 212 23.25 -1.29 24.27
CA ILE A 212 22.02 -1.69 23.54
C ILE A 212 22.25 -1.52 22.04
N THR A 213 22.76 -0.38 21.60
CA THR A 213 22.98 -0.07 20.17
C THR A 213 23.99 -1.00 19.51
N ASN A 214 25.01 -1.45 20.24
CA ASN A 214 26.02 -2.37 19.69
C ASN A 214 25.54 -3.82 19.66
N LYS A 215 24.82 -4.29 20.69
CA LYS A 215 24.34 -5.67 20.74
C LYS A 215 23.18 -5.94 19.77
N THR A 216 22.31 -4.96 19.52
CA THR A 216 21.25 -5.05 18.51
C THR A 216 21.82 -5.15 17.08
N LYS A 217 22.99 -4.56 16.81
CA LYS A 217 23.71 -4.73 15.52
C LYS A 217 24.33 -6.11 15.32
N THR A 218 24.69 -6.83 16.39
CA THR A 218 25.32 -8.17 16.31
C THR A 218 24.34 -9.33 16.15
N LEU A 219 23.05 -9.11 16.45
CA LEU A 219 22.02 -10.16 16.41
C LEU A 219 21.45 -10.43 15.00
N SER A 220 21.88 -9.68 13.98
CA SER A 220 21.42 -9.76 12.59
C SER A 220 22.29 -10.62 11.65
N LYS A 221 23.17 -11.49 12.16
CA LYS A 221 23.92 -12.45 11.33
C LYS A 221 23.57 -13.90 11.67
N PRO A 222 23.17 -14.74 10.70
CA PRO A 222 23.02 -16.17 10.92
C PRO A 222 24.39 -16.83 11.09
N LEU A 223 24.46 -17.73 12.06
CA LEU A 223 25.57 -18.62 12.37
C LEU A 223 25.91 -19.50 11.15
N ARG A 224 27.14 -19.38 10.61
CA ARG A 224 27.74 -20.42 9.74
C ARG A 224 28.98 -20.98 10.42
N SER A 225 29.02 -22.31 10.43
CA SER A 225 30.02 -23.18 11.03
C SER A 225 31.43 -23.00 10.45
N SER A 226 32.40 -23.15 11.35
CA SER A 226 33.86 -23.21 11.17
C SER A 226 34.34 -24.01 9.95
N VAL A 227 35.27 -23.43 9.16
CA VAL A 227 36.50 -24.08 8.66
C VAL A 227 37.60 -23.04 8.43
N HIS A 228 38.75 -23.30 9.05
CA HIS A 228 40.14 -22.87 8.80
C HIS A 228 40.51 -21.61 7.99
N ILE A 229 41.42 -20.86 8.63
CA ILE A 229 42.26 -19.75 8.16
C ILE A 229 43.05 -20.13 6.91
N SER A 230 43.01 -19.28 5.88
CA SER A 230 44.18 -18.90 5.07
C SER A 230 43.88 -17.59 4.32
N SER A 231 44.87 -16.71 4.37
CA SER A 231 44.96 -15.39 3.72
C SER A 231 44.37 -15.30 2.31
N MET A 232 43.67 -14.21 2.00
CA MET A 232 43.95 -13.35 0.83
C MET A 232 43.00 -12.14 0.80
N SER A 233 43.55 -11.02 0.33
CA SER A 233 42.98 -9.66 0.33
C SER A 233 41.62 -9.57 -0.36
N ILE A 234 40.62 -9.01 0.32
CA ILE A 234 39.33 -8.64 -0.26
C ILE A 234 39.19 -7.12 -0.16
N LYS A 235 39.10 -6.45 -1.32
CA LYS A 235 38.57 -5.08 -1.41
C LYS A 235 37.14 -5.12 -0.88
N LEU A 236 36.88 -4.47 0.25
CA LEU A 236 35.51 -4.29 0.73
C LEU A 236 34.83 -3.19 -0.09
N THR A 237 33.95 -3.58 -0.99
CA THR A 237 32.77 -2.77 -1.32
C THR A 237 31.77 -2.93 -0.17
N PRO A 238 31.28 -1.85 0.45
CA PRO A 238 30.22 -1.96 1.44
C PRO A 238 28.93 -2.39 0.73
N LEU A 239 28.29 -3.44 1.25
CA LEU A 239 26.98 -3.89 0.83
C LEU A 239 25.93 -2.90 1.37
N VAL A 240 25.87 -1.71 0.80
CA VAL A 240 24.65 -0.90 0.79
C VAL A 240 23.77 -1.54 -0.26
N GLU A 241 22.59 -2.03 0.12
CA GLU A 241 21.51 -2.25 -0.85
C GLU A 241 21.18 -0.87 -1.42
N THR A 242 21.93 -0.47 -2.44
CA THR A 242 21.57 0.66 -3.28
C THR A 242 20.24 0.27 -3.89
N ILE A 243 19.20 1.04 -3.59
CA ILE A 243 17.90 0.86 -4.22
C ILE A 243 18.14 1.08 -5.71
N GLU A 244 18.24 -0.01 -6.49
CA GLU A 244 18.49 0.07 -7.93
C GLU A 244 17.28 0.74 -8.59
N GLU A 245 17.41 2.03 -8.88
CA GLU A 245 16.37 2.77 -9.59
C GLU A 245 16.24 2.22 -11.01
N GLN A 246 15.04 1.76 -11.35
CA GLN A 246 14.73 1.27 -12.69
C GLN A 246 13.94 2.32 -13.47
N ASN A 247 14.30 2.50 -14.74
CA ASN A 247 13.54 3.37 -15.63
C ASN A 247 12.10 2.83 -15.81
N PRO A 248 11.07 3.70 -15.82
CA PRO A 248 9.72 3.33 -16.18
C PRO A 248 9.63 3.03 -17.68
N VAL A 249 8.49 2.49 -18.13
CA VAL A 249 8.21 2.33 -19.56
C VAL A 249 8.17 3.72 -20.22
N GLY A 250 9.15 4.00 -21.07
CA GLY A 250 9.37 5.31 -21.69
C GLY A 250 8.69 5.48 -23.04
N ALA A 251 8.60 4.40 -23.81
CA ALA A 251 8.08 4.42 -25.18
C ALA A 251 7.43 3.07 -25.55
N VAL A 252 6.86 3.02 -26.76
CA VAL A 252 6.34 1.79 -27.36
C VAL A 252 7.22 1.45 -28.57
N PHE A 253 7.56 0.17 -28.73
CA PHE A 253 8.28 -0.31 -29.91
C PHE A 253 7.31 -1.04 -30.83
N ASP A 254 7.03 -0.48 -32.00
CA ASP A 254 6.21 -1.11 -33.02
C ASP A 254 7.02 -2.23 -33.69
N THR A 255 6.63 -3.48 -33.43
CA THR A 255 7.34 -4.65 -33.96
C THR A 255 7.06 -4.92 -35.44
N GLU A 256 6.00 -4.34 -36.00
CA GLU A 256 5.68 -4.48 -37.43
C GLU A 256 6.49 -3.49 -38.27
N LYS A 257 6.63 -2.25 -37.78
CA LYS A 257 7.36 -1.18 -38.46
C LYS A 257 8.81 -1.02 -38.00
N LEU A 258 9.20 -1.74 -36.94
CA LEU A 258 10.52 -1.69 -36.32
C LEU A 258 10.93 -0.25 -35.92
N GLU A 259 9.99 0.49 -35.34
CA GLU A 259 10.22 1.88 -34.92
C GLU A 259 9.85 2.10 -33.45
N LYS A 260 10.63 2.99 -32.81
CA LYS A 260 10.33 3.54 -31.48
C LYS A 260 9.36 4.70 -31.63
N ILE A 261 8.25 4.64 -30.92
CA ILE A 261 7.20 5.67 -30.94
C ILE A 261 6.81 6.12 -29.53
N SER A 262 6.35 7.36 -29.42
CA SER A 262 5.82 7.87 -28.16
C SER A 262 4.53 7.14 -27.75
N ILE A 263 4.19 7.19 -26.47
CA ILE A 263 2.93 6.59 -25.98
C ILE A 263 1.71 7.27 -26.62
N CYS A 264 1.76 8.59 -26.82
CA CYS A 264 0.67 9.32 -27.47
C CYS A 264 0.55 8.97 -28.97
N ASP A 265 1.67 8.77 -29.67
CA ASP A 265 1.63 8.31 -31.06
C ASP A 265 1.08 6.89 -31.16
N ALA A 266 1.47 6.00 -30.24
CA ALA A 266 0.92 4.65 -30.17
C ALA A 266 -0.60 4.66 -29.94
N LEU A 267 -1.09 5.59 -29.12
CA LEU A 267 -2.52 5.82 -28.89
C LEU A 267 -3.22 6.32 -30.16
N LYS A 268 -2.68 7.35 -30.81
CA LYS A 268 -3.22 7.91 -32.08
C LYS A 268 -3.29 6.87 -33.19
N ARG A 269 -2.31 5.95 -33.24
CA ARG A 269 -2.23 4.85 -34.20
C ARG A 269 -3.09 3.63 -33.82
N GLY A 270 -3.78 3.64 -32.67
CA GLY A 270 -4.62 2.53 -32.21
C GLY A 270 -3.84 1.27 -31.79
N ILE A 271 -2.53 1.39 -31.58
CA ILE A 271 -1.66 0.28 -31.17
C ILE A 271 -1.93 -0.09 -29.70
N ILE A 272 -2.19 0.93 -28.88
CA ILE A 272 -2.58 0.84 -27.47
C ILE A 272 -3.89 1.59 -27.23
N ASP A 273 -4.62 1.19 -26.19
CA ASP A 273 -5.86 1.84 -25.80
C ASP A 273 -5.65 3.04 -24.86
N SER A 274 -6.67 3.87 -24.72
CA SER A 274 -6.62 5.09 -23.91
C SER A 274 -6.30 4.81 -22.43
N ILE A 275 -6.76 3.68 -21.87
CA ILE A 275 -6.48 3.32 -20.48
C ILE A 275 -5.01 2.92 -20.35
N THR A 276 -4.51 2.04 -21.23
CA THR A 276 -3.10 1.64 -21.25
C THR A 276 -2.19 2.85 -21.44
N ALA A 277 -2.49 3.74 -22.39
CA ALA A 277 -1.74 4.97 -22.61
C ALA A 277 -1.72 5.87 -21.36
N GLN A 278 -2.89 6.11 -20.75
CA GLN A 278 -2.98 6.88 -19.51
C GLN A 278 -2.14 6.26 -18.40
N ARG A 279 -2.23 4.95 -18.19
CA ARG A 279 -1.54 4.26 -17.08
C ARG A 279 -0.02 4.28 -17.25
N LEU A 280 0.49 4.12 -18.48
CA LEU A 280 1.92 4.24 -18.77
C LEU A 280 2.41 5.67 -18.52
N LEU A 281 1.64 6.69 -18.91
CA LEU A 281 1.99 8.09 -18.68
C LEU A 281 1.86 8.51 -17.22
N GLU A 282 0.87 7.98 -16.48
CA GLU A 282 0.77 8.13 -15.02
C GLU A 282 2.02 7.56 -14.34
N ALA A 283 2.50 6.39 -14.76
CA ALA A 283 3.70 5.77 -14.22
C ALA A 283 4.96 6.63 -14.46
N GLN A 284 5.10 7.25 -15.64
CA GLN A 284 6.19 8.20 -15.89
C GLN A 284 6.08 9.44 -14.98
N ALA A 285 4.88 10.04 -14.92
CA ALA A 285 4.64 11.26 -14.16
C ALA A 285 4.89 11.10 -12.65
N CYS A 286 4.53 9.96 -12.06
CA CYS A 286 4.75 9.71 -10.63
C CYS A 286 6.15 9.21 -10.26
N THR A 287 7.03 8.99 -11.24
CA THR A 287 8.41 8.46 -11.04
C THR A 287 9.51 9.39 -11.53
N GLY A 288 9.19 10.64 -11.86
CA GLY A 288 10.20 11.64 -12.22
C GLY A 288 9.79 12.63 -13.31
N GLY A 289 8.70 12.34 -14.03
CA GLY A 289 8.26 13.15 -15.16
C GLY A 289 8.16 12.34 -16.45
N ILE A 290 7.70 12.98 -17.51
CA ILE A 290 7.48 12.32 -18.80
C ILE A 290 8.83 11.95 -19.42
N VAL A 291 8.94 10.73 -19.91
CA VAL A 291 10.18 10.26 -20.55
C VAL A 291 10.18 10.73 -22.00
N SER A 292 11.20 11.50 -22.39
CA SER A 292 11.42 11.81 -23.81
C SER A 292 11.88 10.54 -24.54
N PRO A 293 11.14 10.06 -25.57
CA PRO A 293 11.55 8.89 -26.33
C PRO A 293 12.89 9.08 -27.05
N GLU A 294 13.26 10.33 -27.38
CA GLU A 294 14.47 10.63 -28.17
C GLU A 294 15.76 10.42 -27.39
N ASN A 295 15.76 10.79 -26.11
CA ASN A 295 17.00 10.89 -25.31
C ASN A 295 16.87 10.35 -23.88
N GLY A 296 15.71 9.81 -23.50
CA GLY A 296 15.45 9.24 -22.19
C GLY A 296 15.33 10.24 -21.04
N ARG A 297 15.51 11.54 -21.28
CA ARG A 297 15.42 12.58 -20.24
C ARG A 297 14.01 12.66 -19.67
N ARG A 298 13.92 12.94 -18.38
CA ARG A 298 12.66 13.28 -17.71
C ARG A 298 12.35 14.76 -17.92
N ILE A 299 11.18 15.04 -18.46
CA ILE A 299 10.70 16.40 -18.72
C ILE A 299 9.36 16.63 -18.02
N SER A 300 9.04 17.91 -17.75
CA SER A 300 7.77 18.27 -17.14
C SER A 300 6.60 18.01 -18.11
N ILE A 301 5.38 17.91 -17.58
CA ILE A 301 4.16 17.79 -18.41
C ILE A 301 4.06 18.97 -19.37
N GLN A 302 4.35 20.19 -18.91
CA GLN A 302 4.30 21.41 -19.72
C GLN A 302 5.28 21.35 -20.90
N GLU A 303 6.51 20.89 -20.63
CA GLU A 303 7.53 20.75 -21.66
C GLU A 303 7.20 19.61 -22.64
N ALA A 304 6.69 18.48 -22.15
CA ALA A 304 6.26 17.37 -22.99
C ALA A 304 5.13 17.78 -23.96
N THR A 305 4.20 18.63 -23.50
CA THR A 305 3.15 19.20 -24.35
C THR A 305 3.72 20.17 -25.39
N ARG A 306 4.65 21.05 -25.00
CA ARG A 306 5.31 21.98 -25.92
C ARG A 306 6.09 21.26 -27.03
N LEU A 307 6.72 20.13 -26.69
CA LEU A 307 7.47 19.28 -27.62
C LEU A 307 6.59 18.31 -28.42
N GLY A 308 5.27 18.28 -28.18
CA GLY A 308 4.34 17.38 -28.88
C GLY A 308 4.43 15.91 -28.48
N VAL A 309 5.19 15.57 -27.44
CA VAL A 309 5.28 14.21 -26.88
C VAL A 309 3.99 13.84 -26.12
N LEU A 310 3.29 14.84 -25.59
CA LEU A 310 2.08 14.68 -24.78
C LEU A 310 0.95 15.60 -25.24
N ASP A 311 -0.22 15.02 -25.55
CA ASP A 311 -1.40 15.81 -25.93
C ASP A 311 -2.06 16.49 -24.71
N ASP A 312 -2.72 17.63 -24.92
CA ASP A 312 -3.37 18.42 -23.85
C ASP A 312 -4.41 17.63 -23.03
N GLU A 313 -5.20 16.77 -23.69
CA GLU A 313 -6.19 15.93 -23.01
C GLU A 313 -5.49 15.00 -22.01
N MET A 314 -4.41 14.35 -22.45
CA MET A 314 -3.67 13.41 -21.64
C MET A 314 -2.87 14.12 -20.54
N ALA A 315 -2.31 15.29 -20.84
CA ALA A 315 -1.66 16.17 -19.87
C ALA A 315 -2.60 16.51 -18.70
N ASN A 316 -3.88 16.79 -18.97
CA ASN A 316 -4.86 17.04 -17.93
C ASN A 316 -5.18 15.79 -17.09
N ARG A 317 -5.27 14.61 -17.72
CA ARG A 317 -5.61 13.35 -17.03
C ARG A 317 -4.52 12.87 -16.07
N ILE A 318 -3.24 13.14 -16.35
CA ILE A 318 -2.11 12.62 -15.56
C ILE A 318 -1.57 13.60 -14.50
N LYS A 319 -2.13 14.82 -14.39
CA LYS A 319 -1.76 15.81 -13.35
C LYS A 319 -1.76 15.24 -11.91
N PRO A 320 -2.74 14.41 -11.50
CA PRO A 320 -2.71 13.81 -10.16
C PRO A 320 -1.49 12.91 -9.93
N ALA A 321 -1.03 12.20 -10.98
CA ALA A 321 0.17 11.36 -10.90
C ALA A 321 1.44 12.20 -10.76
N GLN A 322 1.52 13.37 -11.41
CA GLN A 322 2.65 14.28 -11.24
C GLN A 322 2.78 14.77 -9.78
N LYS A 323 1.66 15.01 -9.09
CA LYS A 323 1.67 15.39 -7.67
C LYS A 323 2.22 14.30 -6.77
N ALA A 324 2.10 13.02 -7.15
CA ALA A 324 2.73 11.92 -6.41
C ALA A 324 4.27 11.97 -6.43
N TYR A 325 4.87 12.69 -7.38
CA TYR A 325 6.32 12.94 -7.43
C TYR A 325 6.69 14.32 -6.88
N ILE A 326 5.96 15.38 -7.26
CA ILE A 326 6.28 16.75 -6.79
C ILE A 326 5.91 16.96 -5.31
N GLY A 327 4.97 16.17 -4.80
CA GLY A 327 4.41 16.27 -3.47
C GLY A 327 3.05 16.96 -3.43
N PHE A 328 2.23 16.54 -2.48
CA PHE A 328 0.95 17.19 -2.16
C PHE A 328 1.24 18.28 -1.13
N GLU A 329 1.43 19.51 -1.61
CA GLU A 329 1.76 20.66 -0.76
C GLU A 329 0.55 21.10 0.08
N ASP A 330 0.74 21.10 1.40
CA ASP A 330 -0.21 21.70 2.33
C ASP A 330 -0.13 23.23 2.25
N VAL A 331 -1.27 23.87 1.98
CA VAL A 331 -1.37 25.32 1.83
C VAL A 331 -0.88 26.08 3.06
N LYS A 332 -1.11 25.53 4.26
CA LYS A 332 -0.79 26.17 5.55
C LYS A 332 0.65 25.88 5.97
N THR A 333 1.06 24.62 5.93
CA THR A 333 2.35 24.20 6.48
C THR A 333 3.48 24.24 5.45
N LYS A 334 3.15 24.36 4.16
CA LYS A 334 4.09 24.26 3.03
C LYS A 334 4.83 22.93 2.90
N ARG A 335 4.47 21.97 3.75
CA ARG A 335 4.98 20.60 3.72
C ARG A 335 4.45 19.87 2.50
N LYS A 336 5.32 19.10 1.84
CA LYS A 336 4.99 18.23 0.71
C LYS A 336 4.77 16.82 1.21
N MET A 337 3.53 16.35 1.16
CA MET A 337 3.23 14.95 1.50
C MET A 337 3.55 14.03 0.33
N SER A 338 4.07 12.84 0.65
CA SER A 338 4.24 11.74 -0.30
C SER A 338 2.88 11.21 -0.80
N ALA A 339 2.90 10.38 -1.84
CA ALA A 339 1.68 9.74 -2.34
C ALA A 339 1.03 8.83 -1.28
N ALA A 340 1.83 8.15 -0.46
CA ALA A 340 1.34 7.26 0.59
C ALA A 340 0.62 8.04 1.69
N GLU A 341 1.21 9.13 2.15
CA GLU A 341 0.59 10.04 3.11
C GLU A 341 -0.67 10.69 2.55
N ALA A 342 -0.64 11.11 1.28
CA ALA A 342 -1.82 11.70 0.63
C ALA A 342 -3.00 10.72 0.54
N VAL A 343 -2.76 9.41 0.38
CA VAL A 343 -3.83 8.40 0.46
C VAL A 343 -4.35 8.28 1.89
N LYS A 344 -3.46 8.19 2.86
CA LYS A 344 -3.80 8.08 4.29
C LYS A 344 -4.64 9.26 4.77
N GLU A 345 -4.25 10.48 4.38
CA GLU A 345 -4.96 11.72 4.71
C GLU A 345 -6.16 12.02 3.79
N LYS A 346 -6.44 11.15 2.81
CA LYS A 346 -7.56 11.27 1.84
C LYS A 346 -7.47 12.46 0.88
N TRP A 347 -6.25 12.94 0.59
CA TRP A 347 -5.97 13.94 -0.44
C TRP A 347 -5.86 13.33 -1.84
N LEU A 348 -5.57 12.02 -1.90
CA LEU A 348 -5.48 11.24 -3.11
C LEU A 348 -6.46 10.05 -3.04
N PRO A 349 -7.34 9.86 -4.05
CA PRO A 349 -8.25 8.71 -4.07
C PRO A 349 -7.48 7.38 -3.98
N TYR A 350 -8.01 6.45 -3.19
CA TYR A 350 -7.34 5.19 -2.84
C TYR A 350 -6.90 4.40 -4.07
N GLU A 351 -7.77 4.26 -5.08
CA GLU A 351 -7.47 3.50 -6.29
C GLU A 351 -6.34 4.13 -7.11
N ALA A 352 -6.27 5.46 -7.16
CA ALA A 352 -5.21 6.18 -7.86
C ALA A 352 -3.89 6.08 -7.09
N GLY A 353 -3.95 6.31 -5.77
CA GLY A 353 -2.80 6.21 -4.90
C GLY A 353 -2.17 4.83 -4.89
N GLN A 354 -2.96 3.76 -4.80
CA GLN A 354 -2.44 2.40 -4.87
C GLN A 354 -1.65 2.16 -6.16
N ARG A 355 -2.17 2.60 -7.32
CA ARG A 355 -1.46 2.49 -8.60
C ARG A 355 -0.15 3.28 -8.61
N PHE A 356 -0.14 4.50 -8.09
CA PHE A 356 1.07 5.32 -8.08
C PHE A 356 2.14 4.74 -7.16
N LEU A 357 1.74 4.20 -6.01
CA LEU A 357 2.64 3.49 -5.09
C LEU A 357 3.21 2.22 -5.73
N GLU A 358 2.41 1.46 -6.47
CA GLU A 358 2.88 0.30 -7.25
C GLU A 358 3.93 0.72 -8.30
N PHE A 359 3.66 1.80 -9.05
CA PHE A 359 4.60 2.33 -10.04
C PHE A 359 5.92 2.80 -9.41
N GLN A 360 5.85 3.51 -8.28
CA GLN A 360 7.03 3.96 -7.55
C GLN A 360 7.83 2.78 -6.99
N TYR A 361 7.17 1.86 -6.28
CA TYR A 361 7.80 0.68 -5.71
C TYR A 361 8.55 -0.15 -6.77
N LEU A 362 7.90 -0.44 -7.89
CA LEU A 362 8.48 -1.20 -9.00
C LEU A 362 9.64 -0.48 -9.73
N THR A 363 9.83 0.82 -9.49
CA THR A 363 10.93 1.61 -10.08
C THR A 363 12.02 1.96 -9.08
N GLY A 364 12.00 1.36 -7.88
CA GLY A 364 13.02 1.59 -6.85
C GLY A 364 12.48 2.30 -5.61
N GLY A 365 11.34 1.86 -5.07
CA GLY A 365 10.81 2.37 -3.80
C GLY A 365 9.93 3.62 -3.90
N LEU A 366 9.36 4.01 -2.76
CA LEU A 366 8.41 5.12 -2.67
C LEU A 366 9.14 6.46 -2.75
N PHE A 367 8.51 7.49 -3.33
CA PHE A 367 9.16 8.78 -3.47
C PHE A 367 8.86 9.72 -2.30
N ASP A 368 9.92 10.31 -1.74
CA ASP A 368 9.87 11.39 -0.75
C ASP A 368 9.96 12.75 -1.45
N PRO A 369 8.86 13.49 -1.62
CA PRO A 369 8.88 14.78 -2.28
C PRO A 369 9.46 15.92 -1.42
N GLU A 370 9.58 15.71 -0.11
CA GLU A 370 10.17 16.69 0.81
C GLU A 370 11.70 16.62 0.72
N LEU A 371 12.25 15.40 0.70
CA LEU A 371 13.70 15.16 0.65
C LEU A 371 14.24 14.91 -0.76
N GLY A 372 13.37 14.69 -1.74
CA GLY A 372 13.73 14.43 -3.12
C GLY A 372 14.44 13.09 -3.33
N CYS A 373 14.14 12.08 -2.51
CA CYS A 373 14.81 10.77 -2.53
C CYS A 373 13.82 9.61 -2.57
N ARG A 374 14.33 8.40 -2.87
CA ARG A 374 13.58 7.15 -2.75
C ARG A 374 13.67 6.60 -1.33
N ARG A 375 12.57 6.00 -0.88
CA ARG A 375 12.43 5.33 0.41
C ARG A 375 12.06 3.87 0.22
N SER A 376 12.69 3.00 1.00
CA SER A 376 12.32 1.59 1.05
C SER A 376 10.94 1.42 1.70
N LEU A 377 10.35 0.22 1.59
CA LEU A 377 9.10 -0.07 2.28
C LEU A 377 9.27 -0.06 3.81
N GLU A 378 10.43 -0.50 4.29
CA GLU A 378 10.81 -0.50 5.71
C GLU A 378 10.90 0.93 6.25
N GLU A 379 11.55 1.83 5.51
CA GLU A 379 11.60 3.25 5.87
C GLU A 379 10.21 3.90 5.83
N ALA A 380 9.40 3.59 4.81
CA ALA A 380 8.03 4.09 4.71
C ALA A 380 7.13 3.61 5.86
N LEU A 381 7.34 2.39 6.36
CA LEU A 381 6.68 1.87 7.56
C LEU A 381 7.14 2.61 8.82
N GLN A 382 8.45 2.84 8.98
CA GLN A 382 9.02 3.58 10.11
C GLN A 382 8.52 5.02 10.16
N LEU A 383 8.40 5.67 9.00
CA LEU A 383 7.84 7.01 8.86
C LEU A 383 6.31 7.05 8.99
N GLY A 384 5.65 5.89 9.10
CA GLY A 384 4.20 5.77 9.24
C GLY A 384 3.42 6.18 7.99
N TRP A 385 4.06 6.18 6.81
CA TRP A 385 3.43 6.47 5.52
C TRP A 385 2.47 5.36 5.12
N LEU A 386 2.83 4.12 5.44
CA LEU A 386 2.06 2.91 5.18
C LEU A 386 1.88 2.12 6.48
N ASP A 387 0.83 1.30 6.51
CA ASP A 387 0.72 0.22 7.49
C ASP A 387 1.33 -1.09 6.95
N MET A 388 1.49 -2.09 7.82
CA MET A 388 2.09 -3.38 7.46
C MET A 388 1.33 -4.08 6.33
N ARG A 389 -0.01 -3.97 6.29
CA ARG A 389 -0.84 -4.61 5.27
C ARG A 389 -0.64 -3.95 3.89
N ALA A 390 -0.57 -2.62 3.86
CA ALA A 390 -0.31 -1.85 2.65
C ALA A 390 1.09 -2.13 2.11
N ALA A 391 2.09 -2.22 2.99
CA ALA A 391 3.45 -2.62 2.60
C ALA A 391 3.50 -4.05 2.05
N GLN A 392 2.86 -5.02 2.71
CA GLN A 392 2.77 -6.40 2.23
C GLN A 392 2.06 -6.48 0.86
N LYS A 393 0.98 -5.72 0.67
CA LYS A 393 0.26 -5.63 -0.61
C LYS A 393 1.13 -5.08 -1.73
N LEU A 394 1.97 -4.08 -1.44
CA LEU A 394 2.92 -3.53 -2.41
C LEU A 394 4.04 -4.53 -2.72
N GLN A 395 4.54 -5.23 -1.71
CA GLN A 395 5.60 -6.23 -1.85
C GLN A 395 5.13 -7.48 -2.62
N ASP A 396 3.86 -7.86 -2.52
CA ASP A 396 3.29 -9.00 -3.25
C ASP A 396 3.02 -8.68 -4.73
N THR A 397 4.11 -8.50 -5.47
CA THR A 397 4.09 -8.14 -6.89
C THR A 397 3.40 -9.16 -7.81
N ARG A 398 3.15 -10.39 -7.34
CA ARG A 398 2.45 -11.44 -8.11
C ARG A 398 0.96 -11.14 -8.23
N HIS A 399 0.40 -10.45 -7.25
CA HIS A 399 -1.03 -10.14 -7.16
C HIS A 399 -1.34 -8.66 -7.46
N HIS A 400 -0.37 -7.92 -8.01
CA HIS A 400 -0.62 -6.57 -8.49
C HIS A 400 -1.72 -6.56 -9.57
N PRO A 401 -2.62 -5.58 -9.54
CA PRO A 401 -3.77 -5.52 -10.44
C PRO A 401 -3.32 -5.39 -11.91
N LYS A 402 -3.96 -6.18 -12.78
CA LYS A 402 -3.70 -6.16 -14.22
C LYS A 402 -4.41 -4.99 -14.90
N THR A 403 -3.82 -3.80 -14.78
CA THR A 403 -4.40 -2.52 -15.20
C THR A 403 -4.09 -2.13 -16.65
N LEU A 404 -3.19 -2.85 -17.32
CA LEU A 404 -2.78 -2.58 -18.70
C LEU A 404 -3.29 -3.66 -19.65
N THR A 405 -3.47 -3.28 -20.92
CA THR A 405 -3.60 -4.24 -22.02
C THR A 405 -2.24 -4.39 -22.70
N CYS A 406 -1.67 -5.59 -22.73
CA CYS A 406 -0.42 -5.86 -23.40
C CYS A 406 -0.53 -5.52 -24.90
N PRO A 407 0.26 -4.58 -25.43
CA PRO A 407 0.14 -4.16 -26.83
C PRO A 407 0.47 -5.28 -27.83
N LYS A 408 1.30 -6.25 -27.44
CA LYS A 408 1.70 -7.40 -28.28
C LYS A 408 0.73 -8.58 -28.20
N THR A 409 0.27 -8.96 -27.00
CA THR A 409 -0.58 -10.16 -26.81
C THR A 409 -2.07 -9.86 -26.69
N LYS A 410 -2.43 -8.59 -26.43
CA LYS A 410 -3.78 -8.09 -26.13
C LYS A 410 -4.41 -8.65 -24.85
N LEU A 411 -3.63 -9.30 -23.99
CA LEU A 411 -4.09 -9.75 -22.67
C LEU A 411 -3.92 -8.66 -21.60
N ARG A 412 -4.71 -8.75 -20.53
CA ARG A 412 -4.51 -7.92 -19.34
C ARG A 412 -3.20 -8.29 -18.66
N ILE A 413 -2.37 -7.29 -18.36
CA ILE A 413 -1.10 -7.44 -17.67
C ILE A 413 -0.95 -6.42 -16.54
N SER A 414 -0.13 -6.73 -15.53
CA SER A 414 0.30 -5.79 -14.50
C SER A 414 1.41 -4.88 -15.02
N TYR A 415 1.70 -3.80 -14.28
CA TYR A 415 2.82 -2.92 -14.64
C TYR A 415 4.18 -3.62 -14.52
N LYS A 416 4.34 -4.52 -13.54
CA LYS A 416 5.52 -5.38 -13.42
C LYS A 416 5.72 -6.25 -14.66
N GLU A 417 4.67 -6.95 -15.09
CA GLU A 417 4.71 -7.77 -16.32
C GLU A 417 5.06 -6.91 -17.56
N ALA A 418 4.63 -5.64 -17.60
CA ALA A 418 5.01 -4.71 -18.65
C ALA A 418 6.50 -4.32 -18.59
N LEU A 419 7.04 -4.02 -17.40
CA LEU A 419 8.47 -3.70 -17.22
C LEU A 419 9.35 -4.89 -17.61
N GLU A 420 9.04 -6.09 -17.12
CA GLU A 420 9.76 -7.33 -17.46
C GLU A 420 9.71 -7.65 -18.97
N GLY A 421 8.62 -7.26 -19.63
CA GLY A 421 8.44 -7.42 -21.08
C GLY A 421 9.07 -6.32 -21.95
N CYS A 422 9.66 -5.27 -21.36
CA CYS A 422 10.27 -4.18 -22.11
C CYS A 422 11.65 -4.55 -22.64
N MET A 423 11.98 -3.97 -23.80
CA MET A 423 13.37 -3.87 -24.29
C MET A 423 13.95 -2.52 -23.87
N THR A 424 15.26 -2.44 -23.67
CA THR A 424 15.95 -1.19 -23.29
C THR A 424 16.82 -0.74 -24.45
N GLU A 425 16.70 0.53 -24.84
CA GLU A 425 17.59 1.14 -25.84
C GLU A 425 18.95 1.48 -25.19
N GLU A 426 20.04 0.92 -25.70
CA GLU A 426 21.39 1.05 -25.10
C GLU A 426 21.87 2.51 -24.99
N ASN A 427 21.56 3.34 -25.99
CA ASN A 427 22.07 4.70 -26.07
C ASN A 427 21.36 5.69 -25.13
N THR A 428 20.09 5.45 -24.82
CA THR A 428 19.25 6.39 -24.07
C THR A 428 18.73 5.83 -22.75
N GLY A 429 18.83 4.52 -22.55
CA GLY A 429 18.24 3.81 -21.41
C GLY A 429 16.71 3.77 -21.44
N VAL A 430 16.07 4.16 -22.54
CA VAL A 430 14.61 4.16 -22.66
C VAL A 430 14.11 2.72 -22.73
N ARG A 431 13.20 2.37 -21.81
CA ARG A 431 12.46 1.10 -21.87
C ARG A 431 11.29 1.23 -22.82
N MET A 432 11.19 0.31 -23.77
CA MET A 432 10.18 0.28 -24.81
C MET A 432 9.34 -0.98 -24.69
N LEU A 433 8.03 -0.80 -24.59
CA LEU A 433 7.09 -1.91 -24.53
C LEU A 433 6.81 -2.41 -25.96
N PRO A 434 7.10 -3.67 -26.31
CA PRO A 434 6.86 -4.16 -27.66
C PRO A 434 5.36 -4.23 -27.95
N ALA A 435 4.98 -3.80 -29.15
CA ALA A 435 3.62 -3.73 -29.60
C ALA A 435 3.44 -4.27 -31.03
N SER A 436 2.25 -4.76 -31.31
CA SER A 436 1.86 -5.32 -32.61
C SER A 436 0.40 -4.95 -32.88
N THR A 437 0.04 -4.62 -34.12
CA THR A 437 -1.36 -4.30 -34.45
C THR A 437 -2.20 -5.56 -34.43
N VAL A 438 -1.63 -6.69 -34.88
CA VAL A 438 -2.20 -8.03 -34.78
C VAL A 438 -1.64 -8.74 -33.53
N SER A 439 -2.50 -9.38 -32.72
CA SER A 439 -2.01 -10.12 -31.55
C SER A 439 -1.11 -11.27 -31.97
N SER A 440 0.03 -11.42 -31.30
CA SER A 440 0.91 -12.58 -31.47
C SER A 440 0.29 -13.89 -30.99
N ARG A 441 -0.90 -13.86 -30.37
CA ARG A 441 -1.69 -15.02 -29.93
C ARG A 441 -2.93 -15.27 -30.80
N GLY A 442 -3.07 -14.58 -31.94
CA GLY A 442 -4.21 -14.75 -32.86
C GLY A 442 -5.53 -14.13 -32.38
N ILE A 443 -5.50 -13.32 -31.32
CA ILE A 443 -6.65 -12.58 -30.80
C ILE A 443 -6.79 -11.27 -31.58
N SER A 444 -7.92 -11.01 -32.22
CA SER A 444 -8.11 -9.75 -32.93
C SER A 444 -8.09 -8.57 -31.95
N SER A 445 -7.38 -7.49 -32.31
CA SER A 445 -7.36 -6.26 -31.53
C SER A 445 -8.77 -5.64 -31.53
N PRO A 446 -9.39 -5.36 -30.37
CA PRO A 446 -10.70 -4.68 -30.32
C PRO A 446 -10.61 -3.22 -30.79
N TYR A 447 -9.40 -2.70 -31.01
CA TYR A 447 -9.14 -1.30 -31.37
C TYR A 447 -9.12 -1.03 -32.87
N ASN A 448 -9.21 -2.08 -33.71
CA ASN A 448 -9.38 -1.94 -35.15
C ASN A 448 -10.87 -1.75 -35.48
N LEU A 449 -11.39 -0.54 -35.33
CA LEU A 449 -12.71 -0.18 -35.84
C LEU A 449 -12.59 0.25 -37.33
N SER A 450 -13.27 -0.54 -38.16
CA SER A 450 -13.63 -0.38 -39.59
C SER A 450 -12.59 -0.57 -40.69
N ASN A 451 -12.69 -1.72 -41.38
CA ASN A 451 -12.88 -1.72 -42.84
C ASN A 451 -14.02 -2.69 -43.20
N PRO A 452 -15.07 -2.26 -43.93
CA PRO A 452 -16.14 -3.14 -44.37
C PRO A 452 -15.71 -3.90 -45.64
N GLY A 453 -15.71 -5.23 -45.57
CA GLY A 453 -15.59 -6.10 -46.74
C GLY A 453 -14.36 -7.00 -46.73
N SER A 454 -14.59 -8.31 -46.57
CA SER A 454 -14.12 -9.38 -47.46
C SER A 454 -14.25 -10.73 -46.72
N ALA A 455 -15.11 -11.59 -47.26
CA ALA A 455 -15.25 -12.98 -46.86
C ALA A 455 -13.99 -13.81 -47.19
N SER A 456 -13.72 -14.85 -46.41
CA SER A 456 -13.43 -16.23 -46.88
C SER A 456 -12.75 -17.05 -45.77
N GLY A 457 -13.20 -18.29 -45.55
CA GLY A 457 -12.34 -19.33 -44.98
C GLY A 457 -12.95 -20.25 -43.92
N SER A 458 -13.89 -21.10 -44.32
CA SER A 458 -14.39 -22.25 -43.54
C SER A 458 -13.29 -23.28 -43.21
N ARG A 459 -13.39 -23.91 -42.02
CA ARG A 459 -12.93 -25.27 -41.64
C ARG A 459 -13.57 -25.59 -40.27
N SER A 460 -14.60 -26.42 -40.08
CA SER A 460 -14.89 -27.83 -40.40
C SER A 460 -13.95 -28.87 -39.78
N GLY A 461 -14.46 -29.62 -38.78
CA GLY A 461 -13.89 -30.88 -38.25
C GLY A 461 -13.72 -30.90 -36.71
N SER A 462 -14.76 -31.12 -35.89
CA SER A 462 -15.32 -32.42 -35.43
C SER A 462 -14.46 -33.23 -34.42
N ARG A 463 -14.96 -33.34 -33.17
CA ARG A 463 -15.05 -34.57 -32.34
C ARG A 463 -15.86 -34.23 -31.07
N ARG A 464 -17.17 -34.49 -31.05
CA ARG A 464 -17.89 -35.70 -30.55
C ARG A 464 -17.65 -36.00 -29.05
N GLY A 465 -18.74 -35.95 -28.30
CA GLY A 465 -18.85 -36.37 -26.90
C GLY A 465 -20.22 -36.01 -26.33
N SER A 466 -21.29 -36.58 -26.90
CA SER A 466 -22.67 -36.48 -26.40
C SER A 466 -22.86 -37.35 -25.16
N VAL A 467 -23.57 -36.84 -24.15
CA VAL A 467 -24.50 -37.65 -23.35
C VAL A 467 -25.73 -36.79 -23.08
N ASP A 468 -26.82 -37.15 -23.75
CA ASP A 468 -28.19 -36.73 -23.48
C ASP A 468 -28.74 -37.52 -22.29
N TYR A 469 -29.56 -36.88 -21.46
CA TYR A 469 -30.71 -37.54 -20.84
C TYR A 469 -31.89 -36.56 -20.83
N SER A 470 -32.80 -36.79 -21.78
CA SER A 470 -34.15 -36.23 -21.81
C SER A 470 -35.09 -37.11 -20.99
N LEU A 471 -36.06 -36.49 -20.29
CA LEU A 471 -37.48 -36.85 -20.36
C LEU A 471 -38.33 -35.82 -19.58
N SER A 472 -39.24 -35.16 -20.30
CA SER A 472 -40.35 -34.31 -19.83
C SER A 472 -41.57 -35.22 -19.44
N PRO A 473 -42.84 -34.77 -19.15
CA PRO A 473 -43.55 -33.61 -19.71
C PRO A 473 -44.64 -32.86 -18.87
N THR A 474 -45.02 -31.68 -19.41
CA THR A 474 -46.36 -31.03 -19.49
C THR A 474 -47.08 -30.40 -18.29
N SER A 475 -47.36 -29.09 -18.36
CA SER A 475 -48.70 -28.49 -18.64
C SER A 475 -48.62 -26.93 -18.61
N SER A 476 -48.74 -26.26 -19.76
CA SER A 476 -49.91 -25.52 -20.28
C SER A 476 -50.21 -24.13 -19.66
N SER A 477 -49.87 -23.10 -20.46
CA SER A 477 -50.65 -21.89 -20.81
C SER A 477 -51.33 -21.05 -19.72
N LYS A 478 -51.02 -19.74 -19.70
CA LYS A 478 -52.01 -18.66 -19.91
C LYS A 478 -51.32 -17.32 -20.21
N TYR A 479 -51.71 -16.74 -21.35
CA TYR A 479 -51.51 -15.34 -21.72
C TYR A 479 -52.51 -14.45 -20.96
N SER A 480 -52.08 -13.27 -20.51
CA SER A 480 -52.97 -12.12 -20.38
C SER A 480 -52.19 -10.81 -20.49
N SER A 481 -52.40 -10.15 -21.63
CA SER A 481 -52.16 -8.73 -21.87
C SER A 481 -53.14 -7.89 -21.06
N PHE A 482 -52.67 -6.82 -20.40
CA PHE A 482 -53.55 -5.69 -20.04
C PHE A 482 -52.86 -4.35 -20.27
N SER A 483 -53.63 -3.50 -20.95
CA SER A 483 -53.42 -2.14 -21.40
C SER A 483 -53.30 -1.13 -20.26
N TYR A 484 -52.39 -0.16 -20.40
CA TYR A 484 -52.39 1.07 -19.61
C TYR A 484 -53.09 2.20 -20.38
N SER A 485 -54.21 2.65 -19.83
CA SER A 485 -54.96 3.82 -20.28
C SER A 485 -54.34 5.09 -19.70
N LYS A 486 -54.14 6.10 -20.57
CA LYS A 486 -53.75 7.46 -20.20
C LYS A 486 -54.93 8.17 -19.53
N THR A 487 -54.67 8.89 -18.43
CA THR A 487 -55.52 10.00 -17.98
C THR A 487 -54.66 11.22 -17.68
N SER A 488 -55.01 12.29 -18.37
CA SER A 488 -54.46 13.64 -18.31
C SER A 488 -54.79 14.36 -17.01
N PHE A 489 -53.80 15.05 -16.45
CA PHE A 489 -53.96 16.06 -15.42
C PHE A 489 -54.55 17.35 -16.03
N SER A 490 -55.63 17.84 -15.43
CA SER A 490 -56.11 19.21 -15.61
C SER A 490 -55.92 20.00 -14.32
N SER A 491 -55.51 21.23 -14.53
CA SER A 491 -55.10 22.29 -13.61
C SER A 491 -56.18 22.88 -12.71
N ARG A 492 -55.69 23.69 -11.74
CA ARG A 492 -56.32 24.78 -10.95
C ARG A 492 -56.89 24.38 -9.59
N SER A 493 -56.88 25.22 -8.56
CA SER A 493 -56.02 26.33 -8.09
C SER A 493 -56.67 26.81 -6.78
N LEU A 494 -55.86 27.09 -5.76
CA LEU A 494 -56.07 28.07 -4.67
C LEU A 494 -57.47 28.17 -4.04
N SER A 495 -57.57 27.76 -2.77
CA SER A 495 -57.86 28.62 -1.60
C SER A 495 -57.53 27.84 -0.33
#